data_AF-A0A645HN15-F1
#
_entry.id   AF-A0A645HN15-F1
#
_cell.length_a   1.000
_cell.length_b   1.000
_cell.length_c   1.000
_cell.angle_alpha   90.00
_cell.angle_beta   90.00
_cell.angle_gamma   90.00
#
_symmetry.space_group_name_H-M   'P 1'
#
loop_
_entity.id
_entity.type
_entity.pdbx_description
1 polymer ?
#
loop_
_entity_poly.entity_id
_entity_poly.type
_entity_poly.pdbx_seq_one_letter_code
_entity_poly.pdbx_strand_id
1 'polypeptide(L)'
;MNRFHMHLNLVLKEKYGAHIDAFYFCPHHPDITGSCSCRKPAPGMILSAQKEFNIDLSQSVFYGDKESDRQAAMAAGVSKFILVKDNEIIG
;
A
#
# COMPACT_ATOMS: atom_id res chain seq x y z
N MET A 1 -9.59 -2.84 14.04
CA MET A 1 -8.49 -2.26 13.25
C MET A 1 -7.89 -1.00 13.87
N ASN A 2 -8.70 -0.01 14.31
CA ASN A 2 -8.17 1.30 14.76
C ASN A 2 -7.13 1.25 15.88
N ARG A 3 -7.24 0.33 16.86
CA ARG A 3 -6.24 0.19 17.94
C ARG A 3 -4.87 -0.28 17.44
N PHE A 4 -4.84 -1.17 16.45
CA PHE A 4 -3.58 -1.66 15.86
C PHE A 4 -2.87 -0.55 15.08
N HIS A 5 -3.60 0.16 14.21
CA HIS A 5 -3.04 1.29 13.45
C HIS A 5 -2.51 2.40 14.35
N MET A 6 -3.25 2.72 15.43
CA MET A 6 -2.82 3.70 16.42
C MET A 6 -1.54 3.27 17.13
N HIS A 7 -1.47 2.01 17.59
CA HIS A 7 -0.28 1.49 18.24
C HIS A 7 0.93 1.49 17.30
N LEU A 8 0.75 1.10 16.04
CA LEU A 8 1.81 1.11 15.04
C LEU A 8 2.38 2.53 14.85
N ASN A 9 1.52 3.53 14.66
CA ASN A 9 1.96 4.93 14.51
C ASN A 9 2.63 5.47 15.78
N LEU A 10 2.18 5.08 16.97
CA LEU A 10 2.87 5.44 18.22
C LEU A 10 4.29 4.90 18.25
N VAL A 11 4.47 3.60 17.95
CA VAL A 11 5.79 2.96 17.94
C VAL A 11 6.70 3.58 16.88
N LEU A 12 6.19 3.86 15.68
CA LEU A 12 6.95 4.52 14.61
C LEU A 12 7.41 5.93 15.01
N LYS A 13 6.52 6.69 15.66
CA LYS A 13 6.82 8.04 16.11
C LYS A 13 7.89 8.04 17.20
N GLU A 14 7.74 7.18 18.21
CA GLU A 14 8.66 7.11 19.36
C GLU A 14 10.05 6.61 18.95
N LYS A 15 10.13 5.60 18.06
CA LYS A 15 11.41 4.98 17.70
C LYS A 15 12.13 5.65 16.53
N TYR A 16 11.39 6.21 15.58
CA TYR A 16 11.93 6.67 14.30
C TYR A 16 11.51 8.09 13.91
N GLY A 17 10.67 8.76 14.70
CA GLY A 17 10.09 10.06 14.33
C GLY A 17 9.20 9.99 13.08
N ALA A 18 8.77 8.80 12.69
CA ALA A 18 7.99 8.55 11.47
C ALA A 18 6.50 8.36 11.78
N HIS A 19 5.65 8.48 10.76
CA HIS A 19 4.22 8.22 10.85
C HIS A 19 3.67 7.72 9.51
N ILE A 20 2.51 7.06 9.57
CA ILE A 20 1.71 6.66 8.41
C ILE A 20 0.46 7.55 8.37
N ASP A 21 0.27 8.25 7.26
CA ASP A 21 -0.84 9.18 7.07
C ASP A 21 -2.21 8.48 6.94
N ALA A 22 -2.24 7.34 6.24
CA ALA A 22 -3.48 6.61 5.99
C ALA A 22 -3.26 5.10 5.84
N PHE A 23 -4.32 4.35 6.16
CA PHE A 23 -4.37 2.90 6.00
C PHE A 23 -5.54 2.52 5.10
N TYR A 24 -5.24 1.90 3.96
CA TYR A 24 -6.24 1.37 3.04
C TYR A 24 -6.26 -0.15 3.12
N PHE A 25 -7.46 -0.72 3.20
CA PHE A 25 -7.66 -2.17 3.22
C PHE A 25 -8.82 -2.56 2.30
N CYS A 26 -8.74 -3.77 1.74
CA CYS A 26 -9.82 -4.34 0.95
C CYS A 26 -10.46 -5.49 1.74
N PRO A 27 -11.77 -5.43 2.07
CA PRO A 27 -12.45 -6.47 2.84
C PRO A 27 -12.87 -7.68 2.00
N HIS A 28 -12.66 -7.63 0.68
CA HIS A 28 -13.18 -8.60 -0.26
C HIS A 28 -12.24 -9.80 -0.45
N HIS A 29 -12.83 -10.98 -0.57
CA HIS A 29 -12.16 -12.21 -0.96
C HIS A 29 -12.73 -12.69 -2.29
N PRO A 30 -11.92 -12.97 -3.32
CA PRO A 30 -12.40 -13.29 -4.66
C PRO A 30 -13.42 -14.44 -4.66
N ASP A 31 -13.17 -15.48 -3.87
CA ASP A 31 -14.03 -16.67 -3.82
C ASP A 31 -15.31 -16.49 -2.97
N ILE A 32 -15.40 -15.43 -2.17
CA ILE A 32 -16.53 -15.19 -1.25
C ILE A 32 -17.41 -14.04 -1.75
N THR A 33 -16.77 -12.93 -2.11
CA THR A 33 -17.44 -11.69 -2.48
C THR A 33 -17.33 -11.37 -3.97
N GLY A 34 -16.59 -12.17 -4.74
CA GLY A 34 -16.32 -11.93 -6.15
C GLY A 34 -15.23 -10.88 -6.40
N SER A 35 -15.15 -10.44 -7.66
CA SER A 35 -14.19 -9.43 -8.12
C SER A 35 -14.48 -8.06 -7.51
N CYS A 36 -13.43 -7.33 -7.15
CA CYS A 36 -13.53 -5.93 -6.71
C CYS A 36 -12.38 -5.12 -7.30
N SER A 37 -12.51 -3.80 -7.29
CA SER A 37 -11.45 -2.89 -7.77
C SER A 37 -10.39 -2.59 -6.71
N CYS A 38 -10.61 -2.93 -5.43
CA CYS A 38 -9.67 -2.62 -4.34
C CYS A 38 -8.59 -3.68 -4.10
N ARG A 39 -8.90 -4.96 -4.32
CA ARG A 39 -7.99 -6.04 -3.94
C ARG A 39 -6.87 -6.13 -4.97
N LYS A 40 -5.62 -6.03 -4.51
CA LYS A 40 -4.44 -6.30 -5.32
C LYS A 40 -4.60 -7.66 -6.06
N PRO A 41 -4.35 -7.74 -7.37
CA PRO A 41 -3.57 -6.79 -8.18
C PRO A 41 -4.32 -5.56 -8.72
N ALA A 42 -5.61 -5.37 -8.39
CA ALA A 42 -6.30 -4.14 -8.77
C ALA A 42 -5.72 -2.90 -8.04
N PRO A 43 -5.63 -1.74 -8.69
CA PRO A 43 -4.95 -0.56 -8.15
C PRO A 43 -5.81 0.28 -7.19
N GLY A 44 -7.05 -0.12 -6.91
CA GLY A 44 -8.05 0.76 -6.30
C GLY A 44 -7.64 1.36 -4.96
N MET A 45 -6.91 0.63 -4.10
CA MET A 45 -6.40 1.20 -2.84
C MET A 45 -5.36 2.31 -3.06
N ILE A 46 -4.51 2.19 -4.08
CA ILE A 46 -3.48 3.20 -4.41
C ILE A 46 -4.16 4.44 -5.01
N LEU A 47 -5.13 4.24 -5.91
CA LEU A 47 -5.89 5.33 -6.51
C LEU A 47 -6.75 6.09 -5.47
N SER A 48 -7.24 5.40 -4.43
CA SER A 48 -7.88 6.07 -3.29
C SER A 48 -6.91 7.01 -2.57
N ALA A 49 -5.69 6.56 -2.28
CA ALA A 49 -4.65 7.41 -1.67
C ALA A 49 -4.29 8.60 -2.57
N GLN A 50 -4.14 8.36 -3.88
CA GLN A 50 -3.91 9.42 -4.86
C GLN A 50 -4.99 10.48 -4.81
N LYS A 51 -6.26 10.07 -4.78
CA LYS A 51 -7.40 10.99 -4.75
C LYS A 51 -7.49 11.77 -3.44
N GLU A 52 -7.24 11.11 -2.31
CA GLU A 52 -7.33 11.71 -0.97
C GLU A 52 -6.24 12.75 -0.73
N PHE A 53 -5.01 12.47 -1.14
CA PHE A 53 -3.85 13.32 -0.87
C PHE A 53 -3.32 14.07 -2.10
N ASN A 54 -3.98 13.97 -3.25
CA ASN A 54 -3.55 14.56 -4.52
C ASN A 54 -2.09 14.19 -4.88
N ILE A 55 -1.77 12.90 -4.77
CA ILE A 55 -0.40 12.38 -4.94
C ILE A 55 -0.02 12.32 -6.42
N ASP A 56 1.21 12.70 -6.76
CA ASP A 56 1.80 12.35 -8.06
C ASP A 56 2.42 10.94 -8.00
N LEU A 57 1.69 9.94 -8.50
CA LEU A 57 2.15 8.55 -8.52
C LEU A 57 3.38 8.35 -9.41
N SER A 58 3.59 9.20 -10.41
CA SER A 58 4.78 9.13 -11.27
C SER A 58 6.06 9.49 -10.52
N GLN A 59 5.96 10.18 -9.38
CA GLN A 59 7.08 10.50 -8.49
C GLN A 59 7.09 9.61 -7.24
N SER A 60 6.22 8.61 -7.18
CA SER A 60 6.06 7.75 -6.01
C SER A 60 6.88 6.47 -6.12
N VAL A 61 7.22 5.90 -4.95
CA VAL A 61 7.84 4.59 -4.82
C VAL A 61 6.90 3.68 -4.06
N PHE A 62 6.65 2.48 -4.60
CA PHE A 62 5.85 1.45 -3.94
C PHE A 62 6.76 0.34 -3.41
N TYR A 63 6.63 0.00 -2.13
CA TYR A 63 7.34 -1.12 -1.51
C TYR A 63 6.38 -2.31 -1.31
N GLY A 64 6.75 -3.51 -1.77
CA GLY A 64 5.91 -4.71 -1.63
C GLY A 64 6.71 -6.01 -1.71
N ASP A 65 6.12 -7.11 -1.25
CA ASP A 65 6.75 -8.43 -1.18
C ASP A 65 6.22 -9.42 -2.23
N LYS A 66 5.06 -9.12 -2.83
CA LYS A 66 4.35 -10.01 -3.74
C LYS A 66 4.24 -9.45 -5.15
N GLU A 67 4.08 -10.36 -6.11
CA GLU A 67 3.83 -9.97 -7.50
C GLU A 67 2.52 -9.17 -7.65
N SER A 68 1.51 -9.47 -6.84
CA SER A 68 0.26 -8.69 -6.85
C SER A 68 0.45 -7.24 -6.38
N ASP A 69 1.48 -6.94 -5.59
CA ASP A 69 1.84 -5.56 -5.22
C ASP A 69 2.43 -4.82 -6.42
N ARG A 70 3.36 -5.46 -7.13
CA ARG A 70 3.99 -4.92 -8.34
C ARG A 70 2.94 -4.62 -9.40
N GLN A 71 2.01 -5.55 -9.63
CA GLN A 71 0.93 -5.39 -10.59
C GLN A 71 0.00 -4.24 -10.22
N ALA A 72 -0.37 -4.11 -8.95
CA ALA A 72 -1.20 -2.99 -8.49
C ALA A 72 -0.49 -1.64 -8.63
N ALA A 73 0.79 -1.56 -8.27
CA ALA A 73 1.59 -0.36 -8.40
C ALA A 73 1.74 0.08 -9.87
N MET A 74 2.04 -0.87 -10.76
CA MET A 74 2.14 -0.61 -12.20
C MET A 74 0.79 -0.17 -12.79
N ALA A 75 -0.30 -0.84 -12.43
CA ALA A 75 -1.65 -0.48 -12.88
C ALA A 75 -2.10 0.90 -12.36
N ALA A 76 -1.56 1.36 -11.23
CA ALA A 76 -1.80 2.69 -10.69
C ALA A 76 -0.90 3.78 -11.30
N GLY A 77 0.13 3.41 -12.08
CA GLY A 77 1.08 4.36 -12.66
C GLY A 77 2.19 4.79 -11.71
N VAL A 78 2.51 3.99 -10.69
CA VAL A 78 3.68 4.24 -9.82
C VAL A 78 4.97 4.00 -10.61
N SER A 79 5.91 4.95 -10.56
CA SER A 79 7.12 4.88 -11.37
C SER A 79 8.15 3.87 -10.89
N LYS A 80 8.23 3.61 -9.59
CA LYS A 80 9.20 2.68 -9.01
C LYS A 80 8.54 1.70 -8.06
N PHE A 81 8.78 0.41 -8.30
CA PHE A 81 8.46 -0.66 -7.37
C PHE A 81 9.75 -1.20 -6.75
N ILE A 82 9.77 -1.37 -5.43
CA ILE A 82 10.86 -1.96 -4.68
C ILE A 82 10.37 -3.26 -4.04
N LEU A 83 11.07 -4.37 -4.37
CA LEU A 83 10.80 -5.66 -3.78
C LEU A 83 11.42 -5.73 -2.38
N VAL A 84 10.63 -6.09 -1.39
CA VAL A 84 11.08 -6.33 -0.02
C VAL A 84 11.01 -7.82 0.25
N LYS A 85 12.15 -8.45 0.57
CA LYS A 85 12.23 -9.86 0.98
C LYS A 85 13.14 -9.99 2.19
N ASP A 86 12.71 -10.76 3.19
CA ASP A 86 13.52 -11.07 4.38
C ASP A 86 14.11 -9.82 5.09
N ASN A 87 13.36 -8.72 5.09
CA ASN A 87 13.75 -7.38 5.57
C ASN A 87 14.88 -6.71 4.78
N GLU A 88 15.20 -7.20 3.58
CA GLU A 88 16.13 -6.60 2.65
C GLU A 88 15.39 -5.93 1.49
N ILE A 89 15.93 -4.79 1.06
CA ILE A 89 15.50 -4.08 -0.15
C ILE A 89 16.27 -4.67 -1.33
N ILE A 90 15.54 -5.29 -2.25
CA ILE A 90 16.11 -5.81 -3.50
C ILE A 90 15.82 -4.77 -4.58
N GLY A 91 16.87 -4.04 -4.96
CA GLY A 91 16.85 -2.94 -5.93
C GLY A 91 16.94 -3.39 -7.38
#